data_AF-A0A7Z3AJL9-F1
#
_entry.id   AF-A0A7Z3AJL9-F1
#
_cell.length_a   1.000
_cell.length_b   1.000
_cell.length_c   1.000
_cell.angle_alpha   90.00
_cell.angle_beta   90.00
_cell.angle_gamma   90.00
#
_symmetry.space_group_name_H-M   'P 1'
#
loop_
_entity.id
_entity.type
_entity.pdbx_description
1 polymer ?
#
loop_
_entity_poly.entity_id
_entity_poly.type
_entity_poly.pdbx_seq_one_letter_code
_entity_poly.pdbx_strand_id
1 'polypeptide(L)'
;MKELIPIARDRRARAIKVLEGPLDHFRVAVTTSMETGRVRFALGGILIDARLREQNATPEILQALADQRTPVVAGVFEMHDGTHTLDWLQPLGVQQPIAPEPTSVKTKKIRQSLPHALRLAAVSGLIGAVALFLALRIESAWNLPFLIITALATAALMLSLFQIAFSISALWESFSRRQTLQLMASVMTKYCGEYTHGR
;
A
#
# COMPACT_ATOMS: atom_id res chain seq x y z
N MET A 1 21.50 13.41 10.16
CA MET A 1 21.02 12.02 10.41
C MET A 1 20.99 11.81 11.91
N LYS A 2 19.85 11.38 12.47
CA LYS A 2 19.63 11.22 13.92
C LYS A 2 19.87 9.81 14.43
N GLU A 3 19.42 8.80 13.68
CA GLU A 3 19.50 7.40 14.11
C GLU A 3 19.58 6.48 12.88
N LEU A 4 20.30 5.36 13.02
CA LEU A 4 20.41 4.29 12.03
C LEU A 4 20.24 2.95 12.74
N ILE A 5 19.23 2.18 12.35
CA ILE A 5 18.91 0.89 12.96
C ILE A 5 19.00 -0.20 11.88
N PRO A 6 19.97 -1.13 11.96
CA PRO A 6 20.09 -2.20 10.98
C PRO A 6 18.92 -3.19 11.10
N ILE A 7 18.43 -3.68 9.96
CA ILE A 7 17.39 -4.70 9.89
C ILE A 7 18.03 -6.03 9.51
N ALA A 8 18.02 -6.99 10.44
CA ALA A 8 18.67 -8.28 10.23
C ALA A 8 17.87 -9.23 9.32
N ARG A 9 16.53 -9.10 9.27
CA ARG A 9 15.64 -10.04 8.57
C ARG A 9 14.54 -9.29 7.83
N ASP A 10 14.88 -8.70 6.68
CA ASP A 10 13.93 -8.18 5.70
C ASP A 10 14.51 -8.33 4.28
N ARG A 11 13.67 -8.76 3.34
CA ARG A 11 14.07 -9.02 1.95
C ARG A 11 14.23 -7.75 1.12
N ARG A 12 13.68 -6.63 1.57
CA ARG A 12 13.66 -5.35 0.85
C ARG A 12 14.48 -4.29 1.55
N ALA A 13 14.30 -4.15 2.86
CA ALA A 13 14.96 -3.12 3.66
C ALA A 13 16.21 -3.66 4.37
N ARG A 14 17.29 -2.88 4.34
CA ARG A 14 18.54 -3.13 5.06
C ARG A 14 18.60 -2.41 6.41
N ALA A 15 18.05 -1.20 6.48
CA ALA A 15 18.07 -0.40 7.70
C ALA A 15 16.90 0.57 7.78
N ILE A 16 16.64 1.07 8.99
CA ILE A 16 15.78 2.22 9.26
C ILE A 16 16.69 3.43 9.52
N LYS A 17 16.44 4.53 8.83
CA LYS A 17 17.12 5.82 9.02
C LYS A 17 16.13 6.84 9.55
N VAL A 18 16.54 7.56 10.59
CA VAL A 18 15.83 8.74 11.06
C VAL A 18 16.59 9.97 10.59
N LEU A 19 15.95 10.74 9.72
CA LEU A 19 16.50 11.91 9.08
C LEU A 19 15.80 13.17 9.59
N GLU A 20 16.54 14.26 9.64
CA GLU A 20 16.03 15.56 10.08
C GLU A 20 16.62 16.64 9.18
N GLY A 21 15.80 17.61 8.84
CA GLY A 21 16.18 18.76 8.03
C GLY A 21 14.98 19.34 7.28
N PRO A 22 15.21 20.38 6.46
CA PRO A 22 14.20 20.85 5.51
C PRO A 22 14.06 19.87 4.33
N LEU A 23 12.90 19.91 3.68
CA LEU A 23 12.66 19.21 2.43
C LEU A 23 13.27 20.00 1.27
N ASP A 24 14.24 19.40 0.58
CA ASP A 24 14.93 19.99 -0.57
C ASP A 24 14.58 19.24 -1.87
N HIS A 25 14.79 19.89 -3.02
CA HIS A 25 14.69 19.26 -4.36
C HIS A 25 13.39 18.46 -4.59
N PHE A 26 12.26 18.96 -4.09
CA PHE A 26 10.96 18.33 -4.23
C PHE A 26 10.55 18.23 -5.72
N ARG A 27 10.20 17.02 -6.15
CA ARG A 27 9.72 16.71 -7.50
C ARG A 27 8.57 15.72 -7.43
N VAL A 28 7.44 16.08 -8.02
CA VAL A 28 6.33 15.16 -8.24
C VAL A 28 6.62 14.37 -9.52
N ALA A 29 6.59 13.05 -9.44
CA ALA A 29 6.61 12.24 -10.65
C ALA A 29 5.23 12.35 -11.31
N VAL A 30 5.17 12.96 -12.49
CA VAL A 30 3.96 12.91 -13.32
C VAL A 30 3.96 11.57 -14.03
N THR A 31 3.28 10.58 -13.45
CA THR A 31 3.15 9.26 -14.06
C THR A 31 1.70 8.83 -14.15
N THR A 32 1.42 7.97 -15.16
CA THR A 32 0.10 7.44 -15.53
C THR A 32 -0.72 6.97 -14.33
N SER A 33 -2.05 6.96 -14.43
CA SER A 33 -3.02 6.92 -13.31
C SER A 33 -2.82 5.85 -12.21
N MET A 34 -2.01 4.81 -12.42
CA MET A 34 -1.64 3.82 -11.39
C MET A 34 -0.49 4.26 -10.47
N GLU A 35 0.31 5.26 -10.84
CA GLU A 35 1.45 5.78 -10.07
C GLU A 35 1.23 7.18 -9.49
N THR A 36 0.03 7.73 -9.66
CA THR A 36 -0.37 9.05 -9.13
C THR A 36 -0.01 9.14 -7.64
N GLY A 37 0.90 10.06 -7.30
CA GLY A 37 1.33 10.31 -5.93
C GLY A 37 2.71 9.77 -5.55
N ARG A 38 3.55 9.34 -6.51
CA ARG A 38 4.98 9.15 -6.23
C ARG A 38 5.72 10.49 -6.26
N VAL A 39 6.49 10.76 -5.22
CA VAL A 39 7.23 12.01 -5.06
C VAL A 39 8.66 11.69 -4.68
N ARG A 40 9.59 12.52 -5.16
CA ARG A 40 10.99 12.51 -4.78
C ARG A 40 11.37 13.80 -4.11
N PHE A 41 12.10 13.72 -3.02
CA PHE A 41 12.70 14.88 -2.37
C PHE A 41 14.01 14.48 -1.71
N ALA A 42 14.84 15.45 -1.38
CA ALA A 42 16.05 15.25 -0.61
C ALA A 42 15.82 15.72 0.83
N LEU A 43 16.40 14.99 1.80
CA LEU A 43 16.40 15.39 3.20
C LEU A 43 17.82 15.19 3.75
N GLY A 44 18.49 16.29 4.09
CA GLY A 44 19.88 16.25 4.53
C GLY A 44 20.82 15.61 3.50
N GLY A 45 20.59 15.86 2.21
CA GLY A 45 21.39 15.33 1.09
C GLY A 45 21.06 13.89 0.65
N ILE A 46 20.10 13.22 1.31
CA ILE A 46 19.65 11.87 0.92
C ILE A 46 18.38 11.97 0.10
N LEU A 47 18.39 11.37 -1.11
CA LEU A 47 17.22 11.31 -1.99
C LEU A 47 16.23 10.25 -1.49
N ILE A 48 14.98 10.64 -1.29
CA ILE A 48 13.91 9.82 -0.73
C ILE A 48 12.78 9.70 -1.74
N ASP A 49 12.35 8.47 -1.99
CA ASP A 49 11.12 8.12 -2.70
C ASP A 49 9.96 8.05 -1.69
N ALA A 50 8.91 8.83 -1.93
CA ALA A 50 7.68 8.82 -1.15
C ALA A 50 6.50 8.38 -2.02
N ARG A 51 5.58 7.61 -1.42
CA ARG A 51 4.34 7.17 -2.05
C ARG A 51 3.18 7.78 -1.27
N LEU A 52 2.72 8.94 -1.70
CA LEU A 52 1.72 9.76 -1.01
C LEU A 52 0.43 9.01 -0.70
N ARG A 53 -0.03 8.16 -1.63
CA ARG A 53 -1.21 7.32 -1.42
C ARG A 53 -1.04 6.36 -0.25
N GLU A 54 0.18 5.87 -0.02
CA GLU A 54 0.46 5.00 1.11
C GLU A 54 0.50 5.79 2.42
N GLN A 55 0.86 7.08 2.38
CA GLN A 55 1.13 7.99 3.50
C GLN A 55 -0.06 8.90 3.87
N ASN A 56 -1.23 8.70 3.24
CA ASN A 56 -2.44 9.53 3.42
C ASN A 56 -2.20 11.04 3.25
N ALA A 57 -1.27 11.43 2.37
CA ALA A 57 -0.96 12.83 2.10
C ALA A 57 -1.21 13.18 0.63
N THR A 58 -1.28 14.47 0.36
CA THR A 58 -1.35 15.01 -1.01
C THR A 58 -0.04 15.68 -1.39
N PRO A 59 0.27 15.81 -2.70
CA PRO A 59 1.50 16.46 -3.15
C PRO A 59 1.60 17.90 -2.65
N GLU A 60 0.48 18.60 -2.55
CA GLU A 60 0.41 20.01 -2.15
C GLU A 60 0.87 20.20 -0.71
N ILE A 61 0.59 19.25 0.19
CA ILE A 61 1.02 19.29 1.58
C ILE A 61 2.55 19.21 1.66
N LEU A 62 3.17 18.24 0.97
CA LEU A 62 4.62 18.12 0.96
C LEU A 62 5.31 19.27 0.21
N GLN A 63 4.69 19.77 -0.85
CA GLN A 63 5.19 20.93 -1.57
C GLN A 63 5.19 22.18 -0.69
N ALA A 64 4.11 22.44 0.05
CA ALA A 64 4.04 23.57 0.98
C ALA A 64 5.12 23.48 2.08
N LEU A 65 5.40 22.27 2.59
CA LEU A 65 6.48 22.06 3.56
C LEU A 65 7.86 22.33 2.96
N ALA A 66 8.07 21.97 1.69
CA ALA A 66 9.32 22.25 0.97
C ALA A 66 9.49 23.76 0.69
N ASP A 67 8.42 24.43 0.22
CA ASP A 67 8.42 25.86 -0.09
C ASP A 67 8.68 26.71 1.16
N GLN A 68 8.11 26.31 2.30
CA GLN A 68 8.31 26.97 3.60
C GLN A 68 9.63 26.58 4.28
N ARG A 69 10.38 25.63 3.72
CA ARG A 69 11.56 25.01 4.35
C ARG A 69 11.29 24.55 5.78
N THR A 70 10.08 24.06 6.03
CA THR A 70 9.68 23.59 7.35
C THR A 70 10.59 22.43 7.73
N PRO A 71 11.25 22.48 8.91
CA PRO A 71 12.10 21.39 9.32
C PRO A 71 11.22 20.19 9.70
N VAL A 72 11.59 19.02 9.18
CA VAL A 72 10.86 17.76 9.35
C VAL A 72 11.76 16.71 9.98
N VAL A 73 11.15 15.76 10.68
CA VAL A 73 11.77 14.49 11.09
C VAL A 73 11.10 13.37 10.31
N ALA A 74 11.87 12.50 9.66
CA ALA A 74 11.34 11.43 8.83
C ALA A 74 11.95 10.07 9.16
N GLY A 75 11.11 9.05 9.19
CA GLY A 75 11.50 7.65 9.24
C GLY A 75 11.51 7.05 7.85
N VAL A 76 12.66 6.51 7.46
CA VAL A 76 12.94 6.09 6.08
C VAL A 76 13.53 4.69 6.09
N PHE A 77 13.03 3.83 5.21
CA PHE A 77 13.66 2.54 4.95
C PHE A 77 14.80 2.73 3.94
N GLU A 78 16.00 2.34 4.33
CA GLU A 78 17.09 2.09 3.38
C GLU A 78 16.91 0.69 2.80
N MET A 79 16.73 0.63 1.49
CA MET A 79 16.54 -0.60 0.73
C MET A 79 17.90 -1.24 0.40
N HIS A 80 17.89 -2.55 0.09
CA HIS A 80 19.11 -3.27 -0.31
C HIS A 80 19.75 -2.75 -1.60
N ASP A 81 18.95 -2.14 -2.49
CA ASP A 81 19.44 -1.48 -3.71
C ASP A 81 20.05 -0.09 -3.46
N GLY A 82 20.11 0.35 -2.19
CA GLY A 82 20.64 1.65 -1.79
C GLY A 82 19.64 2.81 -1.89
N THR A 83 18.41 2.55 -2.35
CA THR A 83 17.35 3.57 -2.39
C THR A 83 16.74 3.79 -1.01
N HIS A 84 16.08 4.94 -0.83
CA HIS A 84 15.45 5.32 0.43
C HIS A 84 13.96 5.53 0.22
N THR A 85 13.12 4.81 0.95
CA THR A 85 11.64 4.95 0.86
C THR A 85 11.08 5.53 2.15
N LEU A 86 10.26 6.57 2.02
CA LEU A 86 9.60 7.22 3.15
C LEU A 86 8.51 6.32 3.77
N ASP A 87 8.58 6.11 5.08
CA ASP A 87 7.48 5.51 5.85
C ASP A 87 6.65 6.61 6.51
N TRP A 88 7.24 7.42 7.38
CA TRP A 88 6.53 8.52 8.07
C TRP A 88 7.35 9.81 8.06
N LEU A 89 6.65 10.94 8.16
CA LEU A 89 7.21 12.28 8.21
C LEU A 89 6.45 13.14 9.21
N GLN A 90 7.18 13.81 10.09
CA GLN A 90 6.65 14.69 11.13
C GLN A 90 7.19 16.10 10.91
N PRO A 91 6.37 17.05 10.45
CA PRO A 91 6.75 18.46 10.45
C PRO A 91 6.86 18.99 11.88
N LEU A 92 7.89 19.77 12.17
CA LEU A 92 8.01 20.43 13.47
C LEU A 92 6.91 21.49 13.62
N GLY A 93 6.18 21.44 14.73
CA GLY A 93 5.06 22.34 15.02
C GLY A 93 3.67 21.84 14.59
N VAL A 94 3.58 20.70 13.88
CA VAL A 94 2.30 20.05 13.53
C VAL A 94 2.05 18.87 14.48
N GLN A 95 0.80 18.68 14.94
CA GLN A 95 0.49 17.61 15.90
C GLN A 95 0.35 16.21 15.28
N GLN A 96 0.10 16.12 13.97
CA GLN A 96 -0.12 14.84 13.30
C GLN A 96 1.01 14.51 12.31
N PRO A 97 1.64 13.33 12.41
CA PRO A 97 2.58 12.86 11.40
C PRO A 97 1.84 12.48 10.11
N ILE A 98 2.53 12.72 9.00
CA ILE A 98 2.20 12.16 7.70
C ILE A 98 2.74 10.73 7.68
N ALA A 99 1.86 9.75 7.92
CA ALA A 99 2.21 8.36 8.08
C ALA A 99 1.17 7.44 7.41
N PRO A 100 1.57 6.22 7.02
CA PRO A 100 0.65 5.27 6.42
C PRO A 100 -0.44 4.84 7.39
N GLU A 101 -1.56 4.38 6.83
CA GLU A 101 -2.52 3.65 7.67
C GLU A 101 -1.81 2.47 8.37
N PRO A 102 -2.12 2.21 9.64
CA PRO A 102 -1.41 1.27 10.46
C PRO A 102 -1.69 -0.12 9.90
N THR A 103 -0.69 -0.99 9.95
CA THR A 103 -0.81 -2.34 9.39
C THR A 103 -2.01 -3.10 9.95
N SER A 104 -2.40 -2.84 11.20
CA SER A 104 -3.59 -3.43 11.83
C SER A 104 -4.90 -3.05 11.13
N VAL A 105 -5.07 -1.78 10.75
CA VAL A 105 -6.27 -1.28 10.04
C VAL A 105 -6.30 -1.84 8.62
N LYS A 106 -5.18 -1.81 7.89
CA LYS A 106 -5.07 -2.40 6.55
C LYS A 106 -5.39 -3.90 6.58
N THR A 107 -4.80 -4.64 7.52
CA THR A 107 -5.02 -6.09 7.69
C THR A 107 -6.48 -6.39 8.03
N LYS A 108 -7.12 -5.57 8.89
CA LYS A 108 -8.54 -5.73 9.24
C LYS A 108 -9.45 -5.54 8.02
N LYS A 109 -9.23 -4.48 7.22
CA LYS A 109 -9.98 -4.23 5.98
C LYS A 109 -9.87 -5.42 5.02
N ILE A 110 -8.64 -5.93 4.79
CA ILE A 110 -8.42 -7.08 3.91
C ILE A 110 -9.10 -8.35 4.43
N ARG A 111 -9.01 -8.60 5.74
CA ARG A 111 -9.66 -9.77 6.36
C ARG A 111 -11.18 -9.71 6.29
N GLN A 112 -11.76 -8.51 6.31
CA GLN A 112 -13.21 -8.30 6.18
C GLN A 112 -13.69 -8.46 4.72
N SER A 113 -12.89 -8.10 3.72
CA SER A 113 -13.26 -8.22 2.31
C SER A 113 -13.05 -9.62 1.73
N LEU A 114 -12.06 -10.37 2.24
CA LEU A 114 -11.72 -11.72 1.77
C LEU A 114 -12.90 -12.73 1.74
N PRO A 115 -13.76 -12.85 2.78
CA PRO A 115 -14.88 -13.80 2.73
C PRO A 115 -15.90 -13.47 1.64
N HIS A 116 -16.09 -12.18 1.33
CA HIS A 116 -17.00 -11.79 0.25
C HIS A 116 -16.44 -12.18 -1.11
N ALA A 117 -15.15 -11.90 -1.36
CA ALA A 117 -14.47 -12.31 -2.59
C ALA A 117 -14.46 -13.83 -2.78
N LEU A 118 -14.24 -14.60 -1.70
CA LEU A 118 -14.32 -16.07 -1.72
C LEU A 118 -15.74 -16.57 -2.07
N ARG A 119 -16.77 -15.97 -1.48
CA ARG A 119 -18.17 -16.31 -1.80
C ARG A 119 -18.50 -15.98 -3.26
N LEU A 120 -18.06 -14.82 -3.76
CA LEU A 120 -18.25 -14.43 -5.15
C LEU A 120 -17.54 -15.41 -6.10
N ALA A 121 -16.30 -15.80 -5.81
CA ALA A 121 -15.58 -16.80 -6.60
C ALA A 121 -16.31 -18.16 -6.61
N ALA A 122 -16.78 -18.63 -5.46
CA ALA A 122 -17.51 -19.90 -5.37
C ALA A 122 -18.85 -19.85 -6.14
N VAL A 123 -19.65 -18.80 -5.95
CA VAL A 123 -20.95 -18.65 -6.62
C VAL A 123 -20.80 -18.46 -8.12
N SER A 124 -19.89 -17.57 -8.55
CA SER A 124 -19.62 -17.36 -9.98
C SER A 124 -19.05 -18.62 -10.64
N GLY A 125 -18.17 -19.37 -9.96
CA GLY A 125 -17.68 -20.65 -10.44
C GLY A 125 -18.80 -21.68 -10.63
N LEU A 126 -19.70 -21.82 -9.65
CA LEU A 126 -20.85 -22.73 -9.75
C LEU A 126 -21.82 -22.34 -10.87
N ILE A 127 -22.18 -21.05 -10.95
CA ILE A 127 -23.07 -20.54 -12.01
C ILE A 127 -22.43 -20.74 -13.39
N GLY A 128 -21.15 -20.42 -13.53
CA GLY A 128 -20.41 -20.60 -14.78
C GLY A 128 -20.35 -22.07 -15.21
N ALA A 129 -20.10 -23.00 -14.28
CA ALA A 129 -20.05 -24.42 -14.58
C ALA A 129 -21.41 -24.98 -15.02
N VAL A 130 -22.50 -24.60 -14.34
CA VAL A 130 -23.87 -25.02 -14.70
C VAL A 130 -24.30 -24.42 -16.04
N ALA A 131 -24.03 -23.13 -16.27
CA ALA A 131 -24.37 -22.46 -17.52
C ALA A 131 -23.58 -23.06 -18.70
N LEU A 132 -22.29 -23.35 -18.52
CA LEU A 132 -21.48 -23.99 -19.55
C LEU A 132 -21.98 -25.40 -19.85
N PHE A 133 -22.33 -26.18 -18.83
CA PHE A 133 -22.90 -27.52 -19.01
C PHE A 133 -24.20 -27.46 -19.82
N LEU A 134 -25.10 -26.52 -19.50
CA LEU A 134 -26.36 -26.33 -20.25
C LEU A 134 -26.10 -25.87 -21.69
N ALA A 135 -25.15 -24.95 -21.90
CA ALA A 135 -24.78 -24.49 -23.23
C ALA A 135 -24.26 -25.64 -24.12
N LEU A 136 -23.51 -26.59 -23.55
CA LEU A 136 -22.98 -27.75 -24.27
C LEU A 136 -24.03 -28.85 -24.53
N ARG A 137 -25.09 -28.91 -23.71
CA ARG A 137 -26.14 -29.93 -23.82
C ARG A 137 -27.30 -29.52 -24.74
N ILE A 138 -27.47 -28.22 -24.99
CA ILE A 138 -28.56 -27.69 -25.80
C ILE A 138 -28.03 -27.45 -27.22
N GLU A 139 -28.49 -28.24 -28.20
CA GLU A 139 -28.08 -28.14 -29.61
C GLU A 139 -28.86 -27.07 -30.40
N SER A 140 -29.70 -26.28 -29.71
CA SER A 140 -30.52 -25.21 -30.30
C SER A 140 -29.93 -23.83 -30.02
N ALA A 141 -30.39 -22.81 -30.75
CA ALA A 141 -30.04 -21.39 -30.54
C ALA A 141 -30.30 -20.88 -29.10
N TRP A 142 -31.08 -21.64 -28.31
CA TRP A 142 -31.24 -21.45 -26.87
C TRP A 142 -29.97 -21.64 -26.03
N ASN A 143 -28.86 -22.12 -26.61
CA ASN A 143 -27.56 -22.18 -25.93
C ASN A 143 -26.88 -20.80 -25.78
N LEU A 144 -27.20 -19.83 -26.64
CA LEU A 144 -26.62 -18.48 -26.63
C LEU A 144 -26.76 -17.73 -25.28
N PRO A 145 -27.94 -17.66 -24.63
CA PRO A 145 -28.05 -17.02 -23.32
C PRO A 145 -27.17 -17.71 -22.25
N PHE A 146 -27.01 -19.03 -22.30
CA PHE A 146 -26.14 -19.75 -21.36
C PHE A 146 -24.66 -19.47 -21.61
N LEU A 147 -24.24 -19.26 -22.86
CA LEU A 147 -22.88 -18.80 -23.17
C LEU A 147 -22.62 -17.39 -22.64
N ILE A 148 -23.59 -16.46 -22.75
CA ILE A 148 -23.48 -15.11 -22.18
C ILE A 148 -23.33 -15.17 -20.65
N ILE A 149 -24.17 -15.97 -19.98
CA ILE A 149 -24.09 -16.18 -18.52
C ILE A 149 -22.74 -16.78 -18.13
N THR A 150 -22.24 -17.74 -18.90
CA THR A 150 -20.92 -18.35 -18.69
C THR A 150 -19.81 -17.31 -18.79
N ALA A 151 -19.84 -16.45 -19.81
CA ALA A 151 -18.84 -15.39 -19.99
C ALA A 151 -18.85 -14.39 -18.82
N LEU A 152 -20.04 -13.94 -18.40
CA LEU A 152 -20.21 -13.05 -17.24
C LEU A 152 -19.72 -13.69 -15.94
N ALA A 153 -20.10 -14.95 -15.70
CA ALA A 153 -19.67 -15.71 -14.53
C ALA A 153 -18.14 -15.89 -14.50
N THR A 154 -17.53 -16.16 -15.65
CA THR A 154 -16.06 -16.28 -15.78
C THR A 154 -15.35 -14.96 -15.52
N ALA A 155 -15.89 -13.84 -16.00
CA ALA A 155 -15.34 -12.51 -15.71
C ALA A 155 -15.41 -12.19 -14.20
N ALA A 156 -16.55 -12.46 -13.56
CA ALA A 156 -16.71 -12.28 -12.12
C ALA A 156 -15.78 -13.19 -11.30
N LEU A 157 -15.58 -14.43 -11.75
CA LEU A 157 -14.62 -15.37 -11.16
C LEU A 157 -13.19 -14.80 -11.24
N MET A 158 -12.76 -14.36 -12.42
CA MET A 158 -11.42 -13.80 -12.63
C MET A 158 -11.17 -12.58 -11.76
N LEU A 159 -12.14 -11.65 -11.68
CA LEU A 159 -12.03 -10.49 -10.81
C LEU A 159 -11.91 -10.88 -9.33
N SER A 160 -12.71 -11.86 -8.90
CA SER A 160 -12.69 -12.35 -7.51
C SER A 160 -11.37 -13.03 -7.17
N LEU A 161 -10.84 -13.88 -8.08
CA LEU A 161 -9.54 -14.52 -7.93
C LEU A 161 -8.41 -13.50 -7.87
N PHE A 162 -8.46 -12.46 -8.71
CA PHE A 162 -7.49 -11.37 -8.67
C PHE A 162 -7.50 -10.65 -7.32
N GLN A 163 -8.69 -10.32 -6.79
CA GLN A 163 -8.83 -9.71 -5.46
C GLN A 163 -8.31 -10.62 -4.33
N ILE A 164 -8.58 -11.93 -4.40
CA ILE A 164 -8.08 -12.91 -3.44
C ILE A 164 -6.56 -12.98 -3.49
N ALA A 165 -5.97 -13.10 -4.69
CA ALA A 165 -4.52 -13.17 -4.87
C ALA A 165 -3.83 -11.92 -4.32
N PHE A 166 -4.33 -10.73 -4.64
CA PHE A 166 -3.78 -9.48 -4.12
C PHE A 166 -3.91 -9.38 -2.60
N SER A 167 -5.05 -9.78 -2.04
CA SER A 167 -5.30 -9.80 -0.59
C SER A 167 -4.34 -10.72 0.13
N ILE A 168 -4.14 -11.94 -0.37
CA ILE A 168 -3.19 -12.91 0.19
C ILE A 168 -1.77 -12.38 0.10
N SER A 169 -1.38 -11.81 -1.04
CA SER A 169 -0.04 -11.21 -1.21
C SER A 169 0.21 -10.08 -0.22
N ALA A 170 -0.76 -9.18 -0.02
CA ALA A 170 -0.64 -8.07 0.93
C ALA A 170 -0.58 -8.55 2.39
N LEU A 171 -1.36 -9.57 2.75
CA LEU A 171 -1.32 -10.20 4.08
C LEU A 171 0.01 -10.90 4.31
N TRP A 172 0.49 -11.65 3.31
CA TRP A 172 1.78 -12.34 3.37
C TRP A 172 2.93 -11.35 3.51
N GLU A 173 2.92 -10.26 2.75
CA GLU A 173 3.93 -9.21 2.85
C GLU A 173 3.94 -8.59 4.26
N SER A 174 2.76 -8.24 4.78
CA SER A 174 2.59 -7.68 6.13
C SER A 174 3.08 -8.65 7.21
N PHE A 175 2.82 -9.94 7.05
CA PHE A 175 3.27 -10.98 7.96
C PHE A 175 4.78 -11.18 7.90
N SER A 176 5.34 -11.30 6.69
CA SER A 176 6.77 -11.53 6.48
C SER A 176 7.63 -10.37 6.99
N ARG A 177 7.11 -9.13 6.95
CA ARG A 177 7.79 -7.92 7.39
C ARG A 177 7.32 -7.42 8.76
N ARG A 178 6.56 -8.23 9.50
CA ARG A 178 5.92 -7.80 10.75
C ARG A 178 6.90 -7.21 11.75
N GLN A 179 8.07 -7.84 11.92
CA GLN A 179 9.10 -7.36 12.85
C GLN A 179 9.66 -6.00 12.43
N THR A 180 10.00 -5.84 11.14
CA THR A 180 10.50 -4.58 10.57
C THR A 180 9.48 -3.45 10.70
N LEU A 181 8.20 -3.74 10.42
CA LEU A 181 7.13 -2.75 10.52
C LEU A 181 6.85 -2.38 11.99
N GLN A 182 6.90 -3.33 12.91
CA GLN A 182 6.80 -3.05 14.35
C GLN A 182 7.96 -2.21 14.85
N LEU A 183 9.18 -2.47 14.37
CA LEU A 183 10.36 -1.67 14.68
C LEU A 183 10.20 -0.25 14.16
N MET A 184 9.80 -0.06 12.90
CA MET A 184 9.52 1.27 12.34
C MET A 184 8.43 2.01 13.11
N ALA A 185 7.34 1.33 13.49
CA ALA A 185 6.29 1.91 14.31
C ALA A 185 6.82 2.33 15.69
N SER A 186 7.68 1.55 16.33
CA SER A 186 8.30 1.91 17.62
C SER A 186 9.19 3.15 17.50
N VAL A 187 9.93 3.28 16.40
CA VAL A 187 10.76 4.46 16.10
C VAL A 187 9.85 5.66 15.84
N MET A 188 8.76 5.50 15.08
CA MET A 188 7.77 6.55 14.89
C MET A 188 7.22 7.03 16.24
N THR A 189 6.81 6.12 17.13
CA THR A 189 6.29 6.49 18.46
C THR A 189 7.34 7.24 19.29
N LYS A 190 8.62 6.86 19.20
CA LYS A 190 9.72 7.55 19.88
C LYS A 190 9.87 9.01 19.44
N TYR A 191 9.64 9.32 18.16
CA TYR A 191 9.86 10.66 17.60
C TYR A 191 8.57 11.49 17.43
N CYS A 192 7.41 10.85 17.29
CA CYS A 192 6.12 11.49 17.04
C CYS A 192 5.13 11.37 18.21
N GLY A 193 5.44 10.58 19.25
CA GLY A 193 4.51 10.26 20.34
C GLY A 193 3.48 9.18 19.98
N GLU A 194 2.52 8.94 20.86
CA GLU A 194 1.42 8.00 20.58
C GLU A 194 0.54 8.54 19.45
N TYR A 195 0.66 7.91 18.28
CA TYR A 195 -0.16 8.25 17.13
C TYR A 195 -1.56 7.65 17.29
N THR A 196 -2.53 8.49 17.63
CA THR A 196 -3.94 8.13 17.64
C THR A 196 -4.50 8.34 16.25
N HIS A 197 -4.76 7.23 15.54
CA HIS A 197 -5.60 7.30 14.34
C HIS A 197 -6.97 7.80 14.76
N GLY A 198 -7.34 8.97 14.24
CA GLY A 198 -8.66 9.57 14.44
C GLY A 198 -9.77 8.55 14.19
N ARG A 199 -10.73 8.54 15.11
CA ARG A 199 -11.94 7.70 15.09
C ARG A 199 -12.69 7.78 13.76
#